data_AF-A0A7K4Z893-F1
#
_entry.id   AF-A0A7K4Z893-F1
#
_cell.length_a   1.000
_cell.length_b   1.000
_cell.length_c   1.000
_cell.angle_alpha   90.00
_cell.angle_beta   90.00
_cell.angle_gamma   90.00
#
_symmetry.space_group_name_H-M   'P 1'
#
loop_
_entity.id
_entity.type
_entity.pdbx_description
1 polymer ?
#
loop_
_entity_poly.entity_id
_entity_poly.type
_entity_poly.pdbx_seq_one_letter_code
_entity_poly.pdbx_strand_id
1 'polypeptide(L)'
;MPLDHRRVRGPEESQPPEVWAGAGGAIPAEEEAGEEDGSPRDPCALRPLFARAGLLSQAEGSAYVELGGGTKVLCAAWGPREAAEPGAAAAETATGGR
;
A
#
# COMPACT_ATOMS: atom_id res chain seq x y z
N MET A 1 10.71 2.87 -16.95
CA MET A 1 10.80 4.16 -16.23
C MET A 1 12.00 4.92 -16.77
N PRO A 2 11.89 6.22 -17.11
CA PRO A 2 13.08 7.05 -17.34
C PRO A 2 14.03 6.87 -16.16
N LEU A 3 15.33 6.74 -16.40
CA LEU A 3 16.34 6.35 -15.40
C LEU A 3 16.20 7.17 -14.10
N ASP A 4 15.48 6.64 -13.11
CA ASP A 4 15.43 7.23 -11.78
C ASP A 4 16.79 7.01 -11.11
N HIS A 5 17.60 8.06 -11.09
CA HIS A 5 18.94 8.02 -10.50
C HIS A 5 18.93 7.95 -8.97
N ARG A 6 17.77 8.10 -8.31
CA ARG A 6 17.61 8.00 -6.85
C ARG A 6 17.13 6.61 -6.41
N ARG A 7 16.81 5.72 -7.34
CA ARG A 7 16.39 4.34 -7.05
C ARG A 7 17.41 3.34 -7.58
N VAL A 8 17.32 2.11 -7.08
CA VAL A 8 18.07 0.99 -7.64
C VAL A 8 17.65 0.82 -9.10
N ARG A 9 18.64 0.83 -10.00
CA ARG A 9 18.41 0.66 -11.44
C ARG A 9 18.07 -0.79 -11.72
N GLY A 10 16.77 -1.06 -11.87
CA GLY A 10 16.28 -2.30 -12.42
C GLY A 10 16.46 -2.37 -13.94
N PRO A 11 15.99 -3.46 -14.58
CA PRO A 11 15.93 -3.55 -16.03
C PRO A 11 15.06 -2.44 -16.62
N GLU A 12 15.31 -2.10 -17.88
CA GLU A 12 14.56 -1.08 -18.61
C GLU A 12 13.08 -1.45 -18.73
N GLU A 13 12.80 -2.75 -18.87
CA GLU A 13 11.48 -3.35 -18.94
C GLU A 13 11.32 -4.46 -17.90
N SER A 14 10.16 -4.51 -17.25
CA SER A 14 9.74 -5.61 -16.36
C SER A 14 8.28 -5.87 -16.64
N GLN A 15 7.95 -7.10 -17.02
CA GLN A 15 6.59 -7.51 -17.35
C GLN A 15 6.11 -8.53 -16.28
N PRO A 16 4.91 -8.34 -15.71
CA PRO A 16 4.39 -9.27 -14.70
C PRO A 16 4.08 -10.63 -15.33
N PRO A 17 4.27 -11.75 -14.62
CA PRO A 17 4.05 -13.09 -15.19
C PRO A 17 2.58 -13.32 -15.63
N GLU A 18 1.64 -12.57 -15.06
CA GLU A 18 0.21 -12.64 -15.34
C GLU A 18 -0.15 -12.39 -16.81
N VAL A 19 0.64 -11.60 -17.55
CA VAL A 19 0.36 -11.36 -18.99
C VAL A 19 0.65 -12.58 -19.88
N TRP A 20 1.37 -13.57 -19.37
CA TRP A 20 1.64 -14.84 -20.07
C TRP A 20 1.06 -16.05 -19.37
N ALA A 21 0.54 -15.88 -18.15
CA ALA A 21 -0.39 -16.82 -17.58
C ALA A 21 -1.59 -16.93 -18.53
N GLY A 22 -1.80 -18.10 -19.14
CA GLY A 22 -3.07 -18.40 -19.79
C GLY A 22 -4.22 -18.23 -18.79
N ALA A 23 -5.48 -18.30 -19.25
CA ALA A 23 -6.70 -18.05 -18.46
C ALA A 23 -6.88 -18.89 -17.16
N GLY A 24 -5.90 -19.71 -16.75
CA GLY A 24 -5.85 -20.42 -15.48
C GLY A 24 -4.60 -20.17 -14.63
N GLY A 25 -3.82 -19.11 -14.89
CA GLY A 25 -2.65 -18.75 -14.07
C GLY A 25 -2.88 -17.57 -13.12
N ALA A 26 -4.14 -17.33 -12.73
CA ALA A 26 -4.38 -16.64 -11.46
C ALA A 26 -3.74 -17.49 -10.36
N ILE A 27 -2.85 -16.90 -9.57
CA ILE A 27 -2.49 -17.49 -8.28
C ILE A 27 -3.81 -17.82 -7.60
N PRO A 28 -4.06 -19.07 -7.17
CA PRO A 28 -5.28 -19.38 -6.46
C PRO A 28 -5.36 -18.38 -5.32
N ALA A 29 -6.47 -17.66 -5.25
CA ALA A 29 -6.76 -16.74 -4.18
C ALA A 29 -7.00 -17.58 -2.92
N GLU A 30 -5.98 -18.27 -2.43
CA GLU A 30 -6.03 -19.17 -1.27
C GLU A 30 -6.32 -18.38 0.02
N GLU A 31 -6.24 -17.04 -0.04
CA GLU A 31 -6.71 -16.13 1.01
C GLU A 31 -8.10 -15.49 0.72
N GLU A 32 -8.66 -15.63 -0.49
CA GLU A 32 -10.04 -15.20 -0.81
C GLU A 32 -11.05 -16.35 -0.80
N ALA A 33 -10.72 -17.46 -0.12
CA ALA A 33 -11.57 -18.64 0.05
C ALA A 33 -12.81 -18.40 0.96
N GLY A 34 -13.44 -17.23 0.89
CA GLY A 34 -14.64 -16.90 1.65
C GLY A 34 -15.74 -16.16 0.89
N GLU A 35 -15.51 -15.65 -0.32
CA GLU A 35 -16.46 -14.70 -0.95
C GLU A 35 -16.76 -14.95 -2.43
N GLU A 36 -16.36 -16.11 -2.98
CA GLU A 36 -16.68 -16.53 -4.36
C GLU A 36 -17.69 -17.69 -4.42
N ASP A 37 -18.44 -17.97 -3.36
CA ASP A 37 -19.68 -18.74 -3.56
C ASP A 37 -20.72 -17.74 -4.07
N GLY A 38 -21.24 -17.95 -5.28
CA GLY A 38 -22.08 -17.02 -6.05
C GLY A 38 -23.44 -16.65 -5.43
N SER A 39 -23.58 -16.78 -4.11
CA SER A 39 -24.66 -16.25 -3.32
C SER A 39 -24.58 -14.73 -3.25
N PRO A 40 -25.69 -14.01 -3.48
CA PRO A 40 -25.69 -12.56 -3.35
C PRO A 40 -25.30 -12.17 -1.93
N ARG A 41 -24.30 -11.31 -1.81
CA ARG A 41 -23.90 -10.71 -0.54
C ARG A 41 -25.06 -9.87 -0.01
N ASP A 42 -25.37 -10.01 1.28
CA ASP A 42 -26.33 -9.12 1.93
C ASP A 42 -25.81 -7.67 1.81
N PRO A 43 -26.57 -6.73 1.20
CA PRO A 43 -26.15 -5.34 1.06
C PRO A 43 -25.91 -4.64 2.40
N CYS A 44 -26.44 -5.19 3.50
CA CYS A 44 -26.22 -4.67 4.85
C CYS A 44 -25.07 -5.38 5.60
N ALA A 45 -24.49 -6.46 5.06
CA ALA A 45 -23.41 -7.18 5.72
C ALA A 45 -22.08 -6.43 5.61
N LEU A 46 -21.51 -6.07 6.77
CA LEU A 46 -20.18 -5.49 6.86
C LEU A 46 -19.10 -6.56 6.81
N ARG A 47 -17.96 -6.21 6.21
CA ARG A 47 -16.76 -7.07 6.21
C ARG A 47 -16.15 -7.10 7.61
N PRO A 48 -15.64 -8.25 8.08
CA PRO A 48 -14.89 -8.31 9.33
C PRO A 48 -13.77 -7.27 9.34
N LEU A 49 -13.66 -6.54 10.45
CA LEU A 49 -12.73 -5.42 10.63
C LEU A 49 -11.76 -5.74 11.78
N PHE A 50 -10.47 -5.71 11.49
CA PHE A 50 -9.42 -5.64 12.50
C PHE A 50 -8.78 -4.24 12.46
N ALA A 51 -8.76 -3.54 13.59
CA ALA A 51 -8.19 -2.21 13.69
C ALA A 51 -7.32 -2.08 14.94
N ARG A 52 -6.11 -1.55 14.77
CA ARG A 52 -5.17 -1.27 15.86
C ARG A 52 -4.55 0.11 15.72
N ALA A 53 -4.76 0.96 16.72
CA ALA A 53 -4.05 2.23 16.85
C ALA A 53 -2.69 2.04 17.54
N GLY A 54 -1.75 2.95 17.28
CA GLY A 54 -0.42 2.98 17.89
C GLY A 54 0.48 1.81 17.49
N LEU A 55 0.37 1.34 16.24
CA LEU A 55 1.20 0.21 15.75
C LEU A 55 2.67 0.62 15.57
N LEU A 56 2.92 1.81 15.04
CA LEU A 56 4.26 2.32 14.73
C LEU A 56 4.81 3.14 15.89
N SER A 57 6.03 2.84 16.32
CA SER A 57 6.70 3.53 17.44
C SER A 57 7.39 4.83 17.02
N GLN A 58 7.68 5.00 15.72
CA GLN A 58 8.35 6.18 15.18
C GLN A 58 7.39 7.32 14.79
N ALA A 59 6.08 7.06 14.79
CA ALA A 59 5.05 8.04 14.49
C ALA A 59 4.38 8.51 15.78
N GLU A 60 3.95 9.77 15.81
CA GLU A 60 3.22 10.34 16.95
C GLU A 60 1.81 9.74 17.05
N GLY A 61 1.19 9.48 15.90
CA GLY A 61 -0.02 8.66 15.79
C GLY A 61 0.12 7.65 14.66
N SER A 62 -0.44 6.46 14.81
CA SER A 62 -0.52 5.48 13.73
C SER A 62 -1.74 4.59 13.87
N ALA A 63 -2.20 4.02 12.76
CA ALA A 63 -3.30 3.08 12.73
C ALA A 63 -3.07 2.03 11.65
N TYR A 64 -3.38 0.78 11.98
CA TYR A 64 -3.44 -0.32 11.04
C TYR A 64 -4.88 -0.82 10.98
N VAL A 65 -5.38 -1.02 9.76
CA VAL A 65 -6.74 -1.44 9.48
C VAL A 65 -6.72 -2.57 8.46
N GLU A 66 -7.38 -3.65 8.78
CA GLU A 66 -7.60 -4.80 7.91
C GLU A 66 -9.10 -5.08 7.78
N LEU A 67 -9.55 -5.29 6.55
CA LEU A 67 -10.90 -5.72 6.22
C LEU A 67 -10.85 -7.07 5.53
N GLY A 68 -11.91 -7.88 5.71
CA GLY A 68 -12.12 -9.08 4.91
C GLY A 68 -12.00 -8.81 3.40
N GLY A 69 -11.49 -9.79 2.63
CA GLY A 69 -11.18 -9.61 1.21
C GLY A 69 -9.85 -8.89 0.96
N GLY A 70 -8.81 -9.24 1.73
CA GLY A 70 -7.41 -8.88 1.45
C GLY A 70 -7.02 -7.40 1.67
N THR A 71 -7.94 -6.53 2.07
CA THR A 71 -7.64 -5.09 2.20
C THR A 71 -6.89 -4.82 3.50
N LYS A 72 -5.63 -4.36 3.37
CA LYS A 72 -4.76 -4.02 4.51
C LYS A 72 -4.18 -2.62 4.30
N VAL A 73 -4.36 -1.73 5.28
CA VAL A 73 -3.95 -0.32 5.21
C VAL A 73 -3.18 0.07 6.48
N LEU A 74 -2.07 0.79 6.29
CA LEU A 74 -1.28 1.38 7.36
C LEU A 74 -1.26 2.91 7.21
N CYS A 75 -1.58 3.62 8.28
CA CYS A 75 -1.58 5.07 8.35
C CYS A 75 -0.68 5.54 9.50
N ALA A 76 -0.03 6.68 9.29
CA ALA A 76 0.81 7.33 10.27
C ALA A 76 0.65 8.84 10.19
N ALA A 77 0.61 9.48 11.34
CA ALA A 77 0.53 10.91 11.54
C ALA A 77 1.78 11.37 12.29
N TRP A 78 2.40 12.40 11.73
CA TRP A 78 3.46 13.15 12.38
C TRP A 78 2.85 14.51 12.67
N GLY A 79 2.94 14.97 13.92
CA GLY A 79 2.14 16.07 14.45
C GLY A 79 2.26 17.40 13.71
N PRO A 80 1.67 18.47 14.28
CA PRO A 80 1.68 19.79 13.68
C PRO A 80 3.13 20.23 13.40
N ARG A 81 3.48 20.33 12.13
CA ARG A 81 4.78 20.83 11.67
C ARG A 81 4.57 22.16 10.99
N GLU A 82 5.50 23.07 11.22
CA GLU A 82 5.58 24.29 10.42
C GLU A 82 5.73 23.90 8.96
N ALA A 83 4.81 24.37 8.13
CA ALA A 83 4.89 24.14 6.70
C ALA A 83 6.10 24.92 6.18
N ALA A 84 6.93 24.25 5.39
CA ALA A 84 7.99 24.95 4.67
C ALA A 84 7.34 26.06 3.81
N GLU A 85 7.94 27.26 3.82
CA GLU A 85 7.61 28.34 2.89
C GLU A 85 7.44 27.74 1.46
N PRO A 86 6.41 28.12 0.70
CA PRO A 86 6.15 27.55 -0.63
C PRO A 86 7.31 27.90 -1.57
N GLY A 87 8.31 27.01 -1.59
CA GLY A 87 9.61 27.20 -2.27
C GLY A 87 10.76 26.43 -1.63
N ALA A 88 10.71 26.12 -0.32
CA ALA A 88 11.80 25.46 0.39
C ALA A 88 11.76 23.92 0.35
N ALA A 89 10.57 23.31 0.20
CA ALA A 89 10.40 21.85 0.19
C ALA A 89 11.13 21.14 -0.97
N ALA A 90 11.46 21.85 -2.06
CA ALA A 90 12.24 21.30 -3.17
C ALA A 90 13.75 21.23 -2.88
N ALA A 91 14.27 21.98 -1.91
CA ALA A 91 15.72 22.15 -1.70
C ALA A 91 16.33 21.12 -0.73
N GLU A 92 15.57 20.61 0.26
CA GLU A 92 16.14 19.74 1.29
C GLU A 92 16.44 18.30 0.83
N THR A 93 15.78 17.80 -0.22
CA THR A 93 16.06 16.44 -0.73
C THR A 93 17.33 16.33 -1.59
N ALA A 94 18.13 17.41 -1.70
CA ALA A 94 19.35 17.44 -2.52
C ALA A 94 20.68 17.28 -1.74
N THR A 95 20.69 17.33 -0.39
CA THR A 95 21.95 17.39 0.38
C THR A 95 22.11 16.27 1.43
N GLY A 96 21.40 15.14 1.28
CA GLY A 96 21.54 13.96 2.14
C GLY A 96 22.45 12.88 1.54
N GLY A 97 23.71 13.22 1.25
CA GLY A 97 24.70 12.28 0.71
C GLY A 97 26.12 12.65 1.13
N ARG A 98 26.52 12.17 2.31
CA ARG A 98 27.92 11.95 2.70
C ARG A 98 28.00 10.63 3.43
#